data_AF-A0A0K8R6G3-F1
#
_entry.id   AF-A0A0K8R6G3-F1
#
_cell.length_a   1.000
_cell.length_b   1.000
_cell.length_c   1.000
_cell.angle_alpha   90.00
_cell.angle_beta   90.00
_cell.angle_gamma   90.00
#
_symmetry.space_group_name_H-M   'P 1'
#
loop_
_entity.id
_entity.type
_entity.pdbx_description
1 polymer ?
#
loop_
_entity_poly.entity_id
_entity_poly.type
_entity_poly.pdbx_seq_one_letter_code
_entity_poly.pdbx_strand_id
1 'polypeptide(L)' 'MYSIKLVFFHWAHKQMETATIFAGYILSALAFLLVGPAPFLPFQPSVALISAGQLLMGSGMAFIFVGFFTRSLKHST' A
#
# COMPACT_ATOMS: atom_id res chain seq x y z
N MET A 1 23.19 18.79 19.41
CA MET A 1 23.33 17.53 18.63
C MET A 1 22.11 16.61 18.74
N TYR A 2 21.46 16.48 19.91
CA TYR A 2 20.26 15.67 20.10
C TYR A 2 19.01 16.14 19.32
N SER A 3 18.80 17.46 19.19
CA SER A 3 17.61 17.99 18.47
C SER A 3 17.58 17.64 16.98
N ILE A 4 18.73 17.56 16.31
CA ILE A 4 18.81 17.22 14.88
C ILE A 4 18.42 15.76 14.62
N LYS A 5 18.89 14.82 15.47
CA LYS A 5 18.50 13.41 15.35
C LYS A 5 17.01 13.20 15.55
N LEU A 6 16.40 13.97 16.44
CA LEU A 6 14.98 13.85 16.79
C LEU A 6 14.07 14.37 15.66
N VAL A 7 14.46 15.47 15.02
CA VAL A 7 13.79 16.00 13.82
C VAL A 7 13.91 15.02 12.65
N PHE A 8 15.11 14.47 12.42
CA PHE A 8 15.33 13.51 11.35
C PHE A 8 14.51 12.23 11.56
N PHE A 9 14.45 11.71 12.78
CA PHE A 9 13.65 10.55 13.13
C PHE A 9 12.14 10.78 12.90
N HIS A 10 11.61 11.94 13.32
CA HIS A 10 10.21 12.30 13.07
C HIS A 10 9.89 12.41 11.58
N TRP A 11 10.79 13.02 10.80
CA TRP A 11 10.61 13.16 9.36
C TRP A 11 10.65 11.80 8.65
N ALA A 12 11.64 10.96 9.00
CA ALA A 12 11.75 9.60 8.48
C ALA A 12 10.50 8.78 8.80
N HIS A 13 9.98 8.84 10.02
CA HIS A 13 8.79 8.09 10.39
C HIS A 13 7.54 8.53 9.63
N LYS A 14 7.32 9.85 9.45
CA LYS A 14 6.21 10.36 8.62
C LYS A 14 6.32 9.91 7.17
N GLN A 15 7.55 9.88 6.65
CA GLN A 15 7.82 9.43 5.29
C GLN A 15 7.54 7.93 5.12
N MET A 16 7.87 7.11 6.12
CA MET A 16 7.55 5.69 6.12
C MET A 16 6.04 5.45 6.05
N GLU A 17 5.23 6.16 6.85
CA GLU A 17 3.76 6.01 6.82
C GLU A 17 3.16 6.34 5.45
N THR A 18 3.63 7.45 4.86
CA THR A 18 3.18 7.88 3.53
C THR A 18 3.62 6.88 2.45
N ALA A 19 4.85 6.37 2.55
CA ALA A 19 5.37 5.35 1.65
C ALA A 19 4.59 4.03 1.76
N THR A 20 4.21 3.60 2.97
CA THR A 20 3.41 2.40 3.19
C THR A 20 2.04 2.52 2.53
N ILE A 21 1.34 3.65 2.73
CA ILE A 21 0.04 3.90 2.09
C ILE A 21 0.19 3.91 0.56
N PHE A 22 1.21 4.59 0.04
CA PHE A 22 1.47 4.67 -1.40
C PHE A 22 1.79 3.31 -2.01
N ALA A 23 2.63 2.50 -1.36
CA ALA A 23 2.91 1.13 -1.76
C ALA A 23 1.64 0.28 -1.80
N GLY A 24 0.74 0.46 -0.82
CA GLY A 24 -0.54 -0.22 -0.79
C GLY A 24 -1.42 0.12 -2.00
N TYR A 25 -1.52 1.40 -2.38
CA TYR A 25 -2.24 1.81 -3.60
C TYR A 25 -1.63 1.24 -4.89
N ILE A 26 -0.30 1.17 -4.99
CA ILE A 26 0.39 0.55 -6.15
C ILE A 26 0.00 -0.93 -6.26
N LEU A 27 0.08 -1.68 -5.16
CA LEU A 27 -0.27 -3.10 -5.14
C LEU A 27 -1.74 -3.33 -5.54
N SER A 28 -2.66 -2.50 -5.02
CA SER A 28 -4.07 -2.57 -5.38
C SER A 28 -4.30 -2.24 -6.86
N ALA A 29 -3.59 -1.25 -7.42
CA ALA A 29 -3.68 -0.91 -8.84
C ALA A 29 -3.17 -2.06 -9.73
N LEU A 30 -2.06 -2.71 -9.35
CA LEU A 30 -1.55 -3.89 -10.05
C LEU A 30 -2.53 -5.07 -9.98
N ALA A 31 -3.17 -5.28 -8.82
CA ALA A 31 -4.22 -6.28 -8.68
C ALA A 31 -5.41 -6.02 -9.61
N PHE A 32 -5.86 -4.77 -9.73
CA PHE A 32 -6.90 -4.37 -10.67
C PHE A 32 -6.48 -4.55 -12.13
N LEU A 33 -5.21 -4.34 -12.47
CA LEU A 33 -4.71 -4.60 -13.82
C LEU A 33 -4.72 -6.09 -14.16
N LEU A 34 -4.43 -6.97 -13.18
CA LEU A 34 -4.36 -8.42 -13.36
C LEU A 34 -5.73 -9.10 -13.40
N VAL A 35 -6.70 -8.64 -12.59
CA VAL A 35 -8.00 -9.31 -12.39
C VAL A 35 -9.15 -8.50 -12.97
N GLY A 36 -8.99 -7.19 -13.08
CA GLY A 36 -10.04 -6.28 -13.48
C GLY A 36 -10.41 -6.42 -14.96
N PRO A 37 -11.54 -5.80 -15.35
CA PRO A 37 -12.09 -5.91 -16.69
C PRO A 37 -11.34 -4.96 -17.62
N ALA A 38 -10.00 -5.00 -17.66
CA ALA A 38 -9.24 -4.24 -18.62
C ALA A 38 -9.59 -4.81 -20.01
N PRO A 39 -10.49 -4.18 -20.78
CA PRO A 39 -10.99 -4.76 -22.05
C PRO A 39 -9.86 -4.83 -23.09
N PHE A 40 -8.74 -4.16 -22.78
CA PHE A 40 -7.54 -4.01 -23.58
C PHE A 40 -6.53 -5.16 -23.38
N LEU A 41 -6.66 -5.97 -22.33
CA LEU A 41 -5.74 -7.07 -22.06
C LEU A 41 -6.40 -8.40 -22.47
N PRO A 42 -5.92 -9.08 -23.53
CA PRO A 42 -6.50 -10.31 -24.04
C PRO A 42 -6.12 -11.53 -23.18
N PHE A 43 -6.13 -11.40 -21.86
CA PHE A 43 -5.85 -12.52 -20.96
C PHE A 43 -7.10 -13.38 -20.78
N GLN A 44 -6.99 -14.67 -21.08
CA GLN A 44 -8.00 -15.63 -20.67
C GLN A 44 -8.01 -15.68 -19.13
N PRO A 45 -9.20 -15.70 -18.49
CA PRO A 45 -9.30 -15.80 -17.05
C PRO A 45 -8.65 -17.09 -16.57
N SER A 46 -7.47 -16.97 -15.93
CA SER A 46 -6.74 -18.10 -15.35
C SER A 46 -6.80 -18.02 -13.83
N VAL A 47 -7.00 -19.17 -13.19
CA VAL A 47 -7.05 -19.26 -11.72
C VAL A 47 -5.75 -18.72 -11.09
N ALA A 48 -4.61 -18.89 -11.77
CA ALA A 48 -3.32 -18.38 -11.33
C ALA A 48 -3.27 -16.84 -11.34
N LEU A 49 -3.74 -16.19 -12.41
CA LEU A 49 -3.82 -14.73 -12.51
C LEU A 49 -4.76 -14.13 -11.48
N ILE A 50 -5.94 -14.75 -11.30
CA ILE A 50 -6.92 -14.35 -10.30
C ILE A 50 -6.31 -14.47 -8.90
N SER A 51 -5.67 -15.60 -8.58
CA SER A 51 -5.04 -15.83 -7.28
C SER A 51 -3.92 -14.82 -7.01
N ALA A 52 -3.06 -14.56 -8.00
CA ALA A 52 -2.00 -13.57 -7.88
C ALA A 52 -2.55 -12.16 -7.62
N GLY A 53 -3.61 -11.77 -8.33
CA GLY A 53 -4.27 -10.49 -8.10
C GLY A 53 -4.95 -10.38 -6.74
N GLN A 54 -5.56 -11.45 -6.24
CA GLN A 54 -6.12 -11.47 -4.88
C GLN A 54 -5.03 -11.31 -3.81
N LEU A 55 -3.87 -11.96 -3.97
CA LEU A 55 -2.73 -11.79 -3.06
C LEU A 55 -2.22 -10.34 -3.06
N LEU A 56 -2.11 -9.72 -4.24
CA LEU A 56 -1.72 -8.32 -4.38
C LEU A 56 -2.75 -7.38 -3.77
N MET A 57 -4.05 -7.61 -4.00
CA MET A 57 -5.13 -6.81 -3.44
C MET A 57 -5.13 -6.88 -1.91
N GLY A 58 -5.06 -8.09 -1.34
CA GLY A 58 -5.01 -8.29 0.11
C GLY A 58 -3.82 -7.59 0.75
N SER A 59 -2.64 -7.72 0.14
CA SER A 59 -1.41 -7.07 0.60
C SER A 59 -1.50 -5.54 0.51
N GLY A 60 -2.02 -5.03 -0.61
CA GLY A 60 -2.22 -3.59 -0.82
C GLY A 60 -3.19 -2.98 0.21
N MET A 61 -4.31 -3.66 0.45
CA MET A 61 -5.29 -3.25 1.44
C MET A 61 -4.70 -3.24 2.86
N ALA A 62 -3.92 -4.27 3.22
CA ALA A 62 -3.24 -4.34 4.51
C ALA A 62 -2.28 -3.16 4.72
N PHE A 63 -1.48 -2.79 3.72
CA PHE A 63 -0.57 -1.63 3.80
C PHE A 63 -1.32 -0.32 3.95
N ILE A 64 -2.40 -0.12 3.20
CA ILE A 64 -3.26 1.07 3.33
C ILE A 64 -3.83 1.16 4.74
N PHE A 65 -4.39 0.06 5.26
CA PHE A 65 -4.96 0.03 6.61
C PHE A 65 -3.93 0.31 7.69
N VAL A 66 -2.79 -0.38 7.68
CA VAL A 66 -1.73 -0.17 8.68
C VAL A 66 -1.24 1.28 8.64
N GLY A 67 -1.02 1.83 7.45
CA GLY A 67 -0.57 3.21 7.28
C GLY A 67 -1.57 4.23 7.84
N PHE A 68 -2.87 4.10 7.49
CA PHE A 68 -3.90 5.00 8.00
C PHE A 68 -4.14 4.85 9.50
N PHE A 69 -4.22 3.61 10.02
CA PHE A 69 -4.39 3.38 11.45
C PHE A 69 -3.24 3.97 12.26
N THR A 70 -1.99 3.74 11.84
CA THR A 70 -0.81 4.31 12.52
C THR A 70 -0.87 5.83 12.53
N ARG A 71 -1.22 6.44 11.40
CA ARG A 71 -1.35 7.90 11.27
C ARG A 71 -2.48 8.45 12.15
N SER A 72 -3.62 7.78 12.22
CA SER A 72 -4.76 8.19 13.04
C SER A 72 -4.46 8.09 14.54
N LEU A 73 -3.85 7.00 15.00
CA LEU A 73 -3.50 6.80 16.41
C LEU A 73 -2.54 7.88 16.94
N LYS A 74 -1.62 8.34 16.08
CA LYS A 74 -0.71 9.45 16.42
C LYS A 74 -1.38 10.82 16.44
N HIS A 75 -2.49 10.99 15.74
CA HIS A 75 -3.22 12.24 15.77
C HIS A 75 -4.17 12.32 16.97
N SER A 76 -4.61 11.17 17.49
CA SER A 76 -5.51 11.07 18.64
C SER A 76 -4.81 11.03 20.01
N THR A 77 -3.48 10.93 20.05
CA THR A 77 -2.66 10.90 21.28
C THR A 77 -1.85 12.19 21.38
#